data_AF-A0A2T4GJ76-F1
#
_entry.id   AF-A0A2T4GJ76-F1
#
_cell.length_a   1.000
_cell.length_b   1.000
_cell.length_c   1.000
_cell.angle_alpha   90.00
_cell.angle_beta   90.00
_cell.angle_gamma   90.00
#
_symmetry.space_group_name_H-M   'P 1'
#
loop_
_entity.id
_entity.type
_entity.pdbx_description
1 polymer ?
#
loop_
_entity_poly.entity_id
_entity_poly.type
_entity_poly.pdbx_seq_one_letter_code
_entity_poly.pdbx_strand_id
1 'polypeptide(L)'
;MPCFIGIIQFLRCRHCLLFKLGCTNNCEELCPTEKQVPLVATNYLWLCEDCHERKANVNLDDRCNEWADLMVDIPKGDAQLRSMMENAIRSREKADDVACEKSRVQCNEEIQWVAEWSLEYGLMIYDVLFKQMWEPQRAAERIQQLRGLRVWDLLVVKDALRSPKVLFEEQWNETYWFVSDQFAEQHLLRKQQQKPPARKRPPVPLFPWKENEDERQSRESSMSSQGLDSDGDVTLTDVQDEPVHTKHDSATSSSPIKGDGHLVTDGTAMD
;
A
#
# COMPACT_ATOMS: atom_id res chain seq x y z
N MET A 1 18.33 -22.35 -8.33
CA MET A 1 18.73 -21.29 -7.39
C MET A 1 17.48 -20.52 -6.93
N PRO A 2 17.53 -19.79 -5.80
CA PRO A 2 16.32 -19.29 -5.12
C PRO A 2 15.68 -18.04 -5.76
N CYS A 3 14.39 -17.76 -5.49
CA CYS A 3 13.84 -16.41 -5.67
C CYS A 3 14.18 -15.59 -4.40
N PHE A 4 14.63 -14.35 -4.58
CA PHE A 4 14.97 -13.43 -3.50
C PHE A 4 13.76 -12.58 -3.14
N ILE A 5 13.51 -12.43 -1.85
CA ILE A 5 12.28 -11.78 -1.37
C ILE A 5 12.55 -10.65 -0.38
N GLY A 6 11.64 -9.68 -0.38
CA GLY A 6 11.46 -8.71 0.68
C GLY A 6 10.23 -9.09 1.51
N ILE A 7 10.27 -8.83 2.82
CA ILE A 7 9.15 -9.14 3.72
C ILE A 7 8.83 -7.92 4.56
N ILE A 8 7.54 -7.59 4.71
CA ILE A 8 7.04 -6.68 5.73
C ILE A 8 6.10 -7.46 6.63
N GLN A 9 6.35 -7.44 7.93
CA GLN A 9 5.42 -7.94 8.94
C GLN A 9 4.73 -6.77 9.63
N PHE A 10 3.41 -6.78 9.65
CA PHE A 10 2.57 -5.78 10.31
C PHE A 10 2.30 -6.23 11.74
N LEU A 11 2.93 -5.61 12.75
CA LEU A 11 2.95 -6.17 14.10
C LEU A 11 1.57 -6.20 14.78
N ARG A 12 0.69 -5.23 14.51
CA ARG A 12 -0.64 -5.17 15.13
C ARG A 12 -1.63 -6.19 14.57
N CYS A 13 -1.47 -6.64 13.33
CA CYS A 13 -2.36 -7.64 12.71
C CYS A 13 -1.67 -8.96 12.35
N ARG A 14 -0.34 -9.05 12.53
CA ARG A 14 0.52 -10.20 12.21
C ARG A 14 0.51 -10.64 10.73
N HIS A 15 -0.16 -9.90 9.85
CA HIS A 15 -0.11 -10.14 8.41
C HIS A 15 1.28 -9.83 7.87
N CYS A 16 1.60 -10.47 6.76
CA CYS A 16 2.86 -10.28 6.05
C CYS A 16 2.59 -9.91 4.60
N LEU A 17 3.36 -8.97 4.08
CA LEU A 17 3.45 -8.68 2.65
C LEU A 17 4.80 -9.16 2.13
N LEU A 18 4.78 -9.93 1.04
CA LEU A 18 5.98 -10.46 0.41
C LEU A 18 6.20 -9.79 -0.94
N PHE A 19 7.44 -9.38 -1.19
CA PHE A 19 7.87 -8.86 -2.47
C PHE A 19 8.84 -9.83 -3.13
N LYS A 20 8.67 -10.03 -4.43
CA LYS A 20 9.67 -10.70 -5.25
C LYS A 20 10.67 -9.66 -5.76
N LEU A 21 11.91 -9.77 -5.29
CA LEU A 21 12.99 -8.84 -5.66
C LEU A 21 13.72 -9.31 -6.92
N GLY A 22 13.82 -10.63 -7.08
CA GLY A 22 14.43 -11.23 -8.24
C GLY A 22 14.50 -12.74 -8.15
N CYS A 23 14.96 -13.36 -9.22
CA CYS A 23 15.16 -14.80 -9.27
C CYS A 23 16.31 -15.14 -10.21
N THR A 24 17.08 -16.11 -9.81
CA THR A 24 18.13 -16.74 -10.61
C THR A 24 17.61 -17.74 -11.66
N ASN A 25 16.41 -18.28 -11.44
CA ASN A 25 15.76 -19.26 -12.30
C ASN A 25 14.68 -18.62 -13.20
N ASN A 26 14.54 -17.28 -13.18
CA ASN A 26 13.49 -16.55 -13.90
C ASN A 26 12.08 -17.14 -13.69
N CYS A 27 11.75 -17.47 -12.44
CA CYS A 27 10.39 -17.82 -12.02
C CYS A 27 9.43 -16.69 -12.46
N GLU A 28 8.19 -16.96 -12.91
CA GLU A 28 7.16 -15.91 -13.10
C GLU A 28 6.52 -15.58 -11.74
N GLU A 29 6.09 -16.61 -11.02
CA GLU A 29 5.64 -16.53 -9.62
C GLU A 29 6.79 -16.70 -8.62
N LEU A 30 6.52 -16.67 -7.31
CA LEU A 30 7.51 -16.98 -6.29
C LEU A 30 7.90 -18.47 -6.35
N CYS A 31 9.19 -18.78 -6.14
CA CYS A 31 9.63 -20.16 -5.94
C CYS A 31 8.97 -20.76 -4.67
N PRO A 32 8.96 -22.10 -4.54
CA PRO A 32 8.61 -22.76 -3.29
C PRO A 32 9.38 -22.18 -2.10
N THR A 33 8.75 -22.12 -0.93
CA THR A 33 9.27 -21.43 0.27
C THR A 33 10.67 -21.90 0.67
N GLU A 34 10.99 -23.18 0.46
CA GLU A 34 12.31 -23.75 0.75
C GLU A 34 13.42 -23.16 -0.14
N LYS A 35 13.05 -22.56 -1.26
CA LYS A 35 13.92 -21.89 -2.23
C LYS A 35 13.70 -20.38 -2.23
N GLN A 36 13.14 -19.81 -1.18
CA GLN A 36 13.04 -18.37 -1.01
C GLN A 36 14.13 -17.87 -0.07
N VAL A 37 14.84 -16.81 -0.46
CA VAL A 37 15.88 -16.19 0.38
C VAL A 37 15.48 -14.75 0.68
N PRO A 38 15.15 -14.41 1.93
CA PRO A 38 14.82 -13.05 2.28
C PRO A 38 16.08 -12.19 2.30
N LEU A 39 16.11 -11.12 1.52
CA LEU A 39 17.21 -10.14 1.49
C LEU A 39 16.94 -8.98 2.44
N VAL A 40 15.69 -8.56 2.53
CA VAL A 40 15.23 -7.61 3.53
C VAL A 40 14.00 -8.16 4.23
N ALA A 41 13.93 -7.98 5.54
CA ALA A 41 12.71 -8.18 6.30
C ALA A 41 12.54 -7.00 7.24
N THR A 42 11.32 -6.47 7.28
CA THR A 42 10.96 -5.32 8.09
C THR A 42 9.74 -5.62 8.93
N ASN A 43 9.66 -4.97 10.09
CA ASN A 43 8.49 -4.98 10.94
C ASN A 43 7.92 -3.57 10.99
N TYR A 44 6.69 -3.41 10.50
CA TYR A 44 5.95 -2.17 10.64
C TYR A 44 5.06 -2.27 11.88
N LEU A 45 5.11 -1.27 12.75
CA LEU A 45 4.45 -1.34 14.06
C LEU A 45 2.92 -1.39 13.97
N TRP A 46 2.33 -0.94 12.86
CA TRP A 46 0.89 -0.74 12.73
C TRP A 46 0.17 -1.85 11.94
N LEU A 47 -1.11 -1.62 11.62
CA LEU A 47 -1.94 -2.52 10.84
C LEU A 47 -1.53 -2.50 9.35
N CYS A 48 -1.80 -3.59 8.63
CA CYS A 48 -1.78 -3.58 7.17
C CYS A 48 -2.98 -2.79 6.62
N GLU A 49 -2.92 -2.46 5.33
CA GLU A 49 -3.97 -1.69 4.63
C GLU A 49 -5.36 -2.31 4.81
N ASP A 50 -5.52 -3.61 4.51
CA ASP A 50 -6.80 -4.32 4.66
C ASP A 50 -7.35 -4.33 6.09
N CYS A 51 -6.47 -4.41 7.10
CA CYS A 51 -6.88 -4.39 8.50
C CYS A 51 -7.25 -2.98 8.94
N HIS A 52 -6.53 -1.98 8.44
CA HIS A 52 -6.82 -0.58 8.69
C HIS A 52 -8.16 -0.19 8.06
N GLU A 53 -8.42 -0.61 6.82
CA GLU A 53 -9.68 -0.38 6.13
C GLU A 53 -10.87 -1.05 6.84
N ARG A 54 -10.73 -2.33 7.23
CA ARG A 54 -11.78 -3.00 8.02
C ARG A 54 -12.08 -2.28 9.32
N LYS A 55 -11.05 -1.81 10.04
CA LYS A 55 -11.24 -1.02 11.26
C LYS A 55 -11.92 0.32 10.97
N ALA A 56 -11.55 0.99 9.89
CA ALA A 56 -12.16 2.25 9.49
C ALA A 56 -13.66 2.08 9.16
N ASN A 57 -14.04 0.97 8.52
CA ASN A 57 -15.44 0.67 8.21
C ASN A 57 -16.26 0.42 9.48
N VAL A 58 -15.74 -0.36 10.44
CA VAL A 58 -16.41 -0.56 11.73
C VAL A 58 -16.59 0.77 12.47
N ASN A 59 -15.54 1.60 12.52
CA ASN A 59 -15.62 2.91 13.14
C ASN A 59 -16.61 3.84 12.41
N LEU A 60 -16.76 3.71 11.10
CA LEU A 60 -17.73 4.48 10.33
C LEU A 60 -19.15 4.09 10.70
N ASP A 61 -19.44 2.79 10.78
CA ASP A 61 -20.74 2.27 11.19
C ASP A 61 -21.11 2.73 12.60
N ASP A 62 -20.18 2.62 13.57
CA ASP A 62 -20.38 3.07 14.94
C ASP A 62 -20.70 4.58 14.98
N ARG A 63 -19.94 5.40 14.25
CA ARG A 63 -20.17 6.85 14.16
C ARG A 63 -21.51 7.18 13.52
N CYS A 64 -21.91 6.48 12.45
CA CYS A 64 -23.21 6.67 11.83
C CYS A 64 -24.36 6.42 12.83
N ASN A 65 -24.23 5.39 13.67
CA ASN A 65 -25.20 5.11 14.73
C ASN A 65 -25.20 6.22 15.80
N GLU A 66 -24.03 6.67 16.25
CA GLU A 66 -23.92 7.77 17.22
C GLU A 66 -24.58 9.06 16.72
N TRP A 67 -24.35 9.44 15.46
CA TRP A 67 -24.98 10.62 14.87
C TRP A 67 -26.50 10.45 14.70
N ALA A 68 -26.97 9.25 14.36
CA ALA A 68 -28.39 8.95 14.28
C ALA A 68 -29.08 9.06 15.65
N ASP A 69 -28.47 8.52 16.71
CA ASP A 69 -28.98 8.62 18.08
C ASP A 69 -29.09 10.08 18.54
N LEU A 70 -28.06 10.89 18.26
CA LEU A 70 -28.08 12.33 18.55
C LEU A 70 -29.22 13.06 17.84
N MET A 71 -29.60 12.64 16.63
CA MET A 71 -30.72 13.21 15.88
C MET A 71 -32.09 12.78 16.44
N VAL A 72 -32.20 11.55 16.96
CA VAL A 72 -33.41 11.02 17.61
C VAL A 72 -33.65 11.72 18.96
N ASP A 73 -32.59 12.01 19.70
CA ASP A 73 -32.64 12.63 21.03
C ASP A 73 -33.02 14.12 21.01
N ILE A 74 -33.14 14.74 19.83
CA ILE A 74 -33.56 16.14 19.72
C ILE A 74 -35.01 16.28 20.23
N PRO A 75 -35.26 17.14 21.23
CA PRO A 75 -36.59 17.34 21.78
C PRO A 75 -37.61 17.71 20.70
N LYS A 76 -38.83 17.15 20.80
CA LYS A 76 -39.94 17.40 19.86
C LYS A 76 -40.68 18.74 20.08
N GLY A 77 -40.09 19.65 20.86
CA GLY A 77 -40.70 20.90 21.28
C GLY A 77 -40.71 21.96 20.17
N ASP A 78 -40.11 23.12 20.47
CA ASP A 78 -40.00 24.24 19.53
C ASP A 78 -39.33 23.82 18.22
N ALA A 79 -40.05 24.01 17.10
CA ALA A 79 -39.59 23.68 15.76
C ALA A 79 -38.35 24.49 15.34
N GLN A 80 -38.24 25.75 15.78
CA GLN A 80 -37.09 26.58 15.46
C GLN A 80 -35.85 26.09 16.21
N LEU A 81 -35.98 25.85 17.51
CA LEU A 81 -34.91 25.27 18.33
C LEU A 81 -34.48 23.89 17.79
N ARG A 82 -35.43 23.03 17.44
CA ARG A 82 -35.17 21.73 16.82
C ARG A 82 -34.37 21.87 15.53
N SER A 83 -34.77 22.75 14.63
CA SER A 83 -34.06 23.00 13.36
C SER A 83 -32.62 23.49 13.61
N MET A 84 -32.41 24.37 14.59
CA MET A 84 -31.07 24.81 14.98
C MET A 84 -30.21 23.65 15.50
N MET A 85 -30.78 22.77 16.33
CA MET A 85 -30.07 21.60 16.86
C MET A 85 -29.72 20.59 15.76
N GLU A 86 -30.66 20.29 14.85
CA GLU A 86 -30.42 19.41 13.69
C GLU A 86 -29.29 19.96 12.81
N ASN A 87 -29.31 21.26 12.51
CA ASN A 87 -28.26 21.89 11.72
C ASN A 87 -26.89 21.87 12.42
N ALA A 88 -26.87 22.06 13.75
CA ALA A 88 -25.65 21.99 14.53
C ALA A 88 -25.06 20.57 14.53
N ILE A 89 -25.89 19.54 14.69
CA ILE A 89 -25.47 18.13 14.63
C ILE A 89 -24.92 17.79 13.25
N ARG A 90 -25.63 18.10 12.17
CA ARG A 90 -25.15 17.86 10.78
C ARG A 90 -23.84 18.57 10.47
N SER A 91 -23.67 19.78 11.00
CA SER A 91 -22.42 20.54 10.83
C SER A 91 -21.25 19.87 11.54
N ARG A 92 -21.49 19.31 12.73
CA ARG A 92 -20.49 18.56 13.50
C ARG A 92 -20.15 17.23 12.83
N GLU A 93 -21.16 16.47 12.40
CA GLU A 93 -21.01 15.23 11.63
C GLU A 93 -20.10 15.46 10.41
N LYS A 94 -20.41 16.46 9.58
CA LYS A 94 -19.59 16.80 8.41
C LYS A 94 -18.14 17.16 8.76
N ALA A 95 -17.92 17.92 9.84
CA ALA A 95 -16.57 18.29 10.26
C ALA A 95 -15.78 17.06 10.74
N ASP A 96 -16.44 16.18 11.49
CA ASP A 96 -15.86 14.94 11.99
C ASP A 96 -15.53 13.96 10.85
N ASP A 97 -16.41 13.83 9.84
CA ASP A 97 -16.17 13.00 8.65
C ASP A 97 -14.93 13.46 7.89
N VAL A 98 -14.77 14.77 7.68
CA VAL A 98 -13.58 15.32 7.00
C VAL A 98 -12.31 15.02 7.80
N ALA A 99 -12.36 15.16 9.13
CA ALA A 99 -11.20 14.88 9.98
C ALA A 99 -10.83 13.39 9.96
N CYS A 100 -11.83 12.52 10.06
CA CYS A 100 -11.68 11.07 10.05
C CYS A 100 -11.15 10.57 8.69
N GLU A 101 -11.71 11.05 7.58
CA GLU A 101 -11.25 10.69 6.24
C GLU A 101 -9.82 11.15 6.00
N LYS A 102 -9.48 12.38 6.41
CA LYS A 102 -8.10 12.87 6.34
C LYS A 102 -7.13 12.00 7.13
N SER A 103 -7.51 11.59 8.34
CA SER A 103 -6.69 10.68 9.15
C SER A 103 -6.53 9.32 8.46
N ARG A 104 -7.61 8.78 7.91
CA ARG A 104 -7.62 7.48 7.21
C ARG A 104 -6.67 7.50 6.01
N VAL A 105 -6.76 8.53 5.16
CA VAL A 105 -5.88 8.72 4.00
C VAL A 105 -4.42 8.82 4.43
N GLN A 106 -4.11 9.61 5.45
CA GLN A 106 -2.72 9.74 5.95
C GLN A 106 -2.14 8.40 6.43
N CYS A 107 -2.95 7.58 7.11
CA CYS A 107 -2.53 6.25 7.54
C CYS A 107 -2.27 5.32 6.34
N ASN A 108 -3.14 5.34 5.33
CA ASN A 108 -2.96 4.54 4.11
C ASN A 108 -1.69 4.97 3.34
N GLU A 109 -1.47 6.28 3.18
CA GLU A 109 -0.25 6.80 2.54
C GLU A 109 1.03 6.35 3.27
N GLU A 110 0.99 6.28 4.60
CA GLU A 110 2.12 5.80 5.40
C GLU A 110 2.37 4.30 5.22
N ILE A 111 1.30 3.49 5.18
CA ILE A 111 1.38 2.05 4.90
C ILE A 111 1.98 1.81 3.52
N GLN A 112 1.50 2.51 2.50
CA GLN A 112 1.99 2.41 1.13
C GLN A 112 3.47 2.85 1.04
N TRP A 113 3.85 3.93 1.70
CA TRP A 113 5.25 4.35 1.78
C TRP A 113 6.16 3.27 2.38
N VAL A 114 5.71 2.62 3.45
CA VAL A 114 6.46 1.51 4.09
C VAL A 114 6.61 0.32 3.13
N ALA A 115 5.57 0.02 2.36
CA ALA A 115 5.59 -0.98 1.30
C ALA A 115 6.61 -0.64 0.20
N GLU A 116 6.50 0.55 -0.37
CA GLU A 116 7.38 1.07 -1.42
C GLU A 116 8.84 1.11 -0.97
N TRP A 117 9.11 1.66 0.23
CA TRP A 117 10.45 1.72 0.78
C TRP A 117 11.08 0.34 0.92
N SER A 118 10.33 -0.63 1.45
CA SER A 118 10.86 -1.99 1.68
C SER A 118 11.12 -2.71 0.36
N LEU A 119 10.25 -2.52 -0.64
CA LEU A 119 10.45 -3.03 -1.98
C LEU A 119 11.68 -2.41 -2.64
N GLU A 120 11.78 -1.07 -2.65
CA GLU A 120 12.86 -0.35 -3.30
C GLU A 120 14.21 -0.68 -2.67
N TYR A 121 14.28 -0.66 -1.34
CA TYR A 121 15.49 -1.03 -0.62
C TYR A 121 15.88 -2.50 -0.87
N GLY A 122 14.90 -3.41 -0.92
CA GLY A 122 15.14 -4.81 -1.29
C GLY A 122 15.68 -4.96 -2.72
N LEU A 123 15.11 -4.24 -3.69
CA LEU A 123 15.58 -4.26 -5.09
C LEU A 123 17.00 -3.71 -5.19
N MET A 124 17.32 -2.64 -4.47
CA MET A 124 18.67 -2.09 -4.40
C MET A 124 19.67 -3.13 -3.87
N ILE A 125 19.34 -3.84 -2.79
CA ILE A 125 20.19 -4.91 -2.25
C ILE A 125 20.38 -6.02 -3.28
N TYR A 126 19.30 -6.42 -3.96
CA TYR A 126 19.37 -7.47 -4.98
C TYR A 126 20.27 -7.07 -6.16
N ASP A 127 20.11 -5.85 -6.67
CA ASP A 127 20.88 -5.35 -7.80
C ASP A 127 22.37 -5.20 -7.47
N VAL A 128 22.71 -4.82 -6.24
CA VAL A 128 24.10 -4.70 -5.77
C VAL A 128 24.73 -6.07 -5.58
N LEU A 129 24.05 -6.99 -4.88
CA LEU A 129 24.65 -8.27 -4.48
C LEU A 129 24.65 -9.31 -5.61
N PHE A 130 23.62 -9.30 -6.46
CA PHE A 130 23.40 -10.40 -7.42
C PHE A 130 23.49 -9.97 -8.87
N LYS A 131 22.98 -8.78 -9.24
CA LYS A 131 23.11 -8.31 -10.63
C LYS A 131 24.40 -7.53 -10.88
N GLN A 132 25.02 -6.98 -9.84
CA GLN A 132 26.23 -6.15 -9.93
C GLN A 132 26.07 -4.97 -10.93
N MET A 133 24.86 -4.41 -11.03
CA MET A 133 24.55 -3.34 -12.01
C MET A 133 24.98 -1.95 -11.56
N TRP A 134 25.45 -1.80 -10.33
CA TRP A 134 25.74 -0.50 -9.72
C TRP A 134 27.23 -0.30 -9.51
N GLU A 135 27.70 0.89 -9.86
CA GLU A 135 29.03 1.36 -9.45
C GLU A 135 29.08 1.46 -7.90
N PRO A 136 30.13 0.94 -7.24
CA PRO A 136 30.13 0.80 -5.78
C PRO A 136 29.90 2.09 -5.00
N GLN A 137 30.45 3.24 -5.43
CA GLN A 137 30.27 4.50 -4.73
C GLN A 137 28.83 4.98 -4.84
N ARG A 138 28.25 4.99 -6.05
CA ARG A 138 26.84 5.31 -6.28
C ARG A 138 25.89 4.38 -5.53
N ALA A 139 26.21 3.09 -5.45
CA ALA A 139 25.44 2.12 -4.68
C ALA A 139 25.41 2.49 -3.19
N ALA A 140 26.58 2.78 -2.61
CA ALA A 140 26.71 3.14 -1.20
C ALA A 140 25.94 4.42 -0.87
N GLU A 141 26.06 5.45 -1.71
CA GLU A 141 25.30 6.70 -1.57
C GLU A 141 23.79 6.45 -1.61
N ARG A 142 23.31 5.66 -2.58
CA ARG A 142 21.87 5.37 -2.71
C ARG A 142 21.35 4.58 -1.52
N ILE A 143 22.09 3.57 -1.06
CA ILE A 143 21.76 2.79 0.13
C ILE A 143 21.68 3.68 1.36
N GLN A 144 22.62 4.61 1.53
CA GLN A 144 22.62 5.56 2.64
C GLN A 144 21.41 6.51 2.58
N GLN A 145 21.07 7.02 1.39
CA GLN A 145 19.85 7.82 1.19
C GLN A 145 18.60 7.05 1.57
N LEU A 146 18.42 5.81 1.08
CA LEU A 146 17.26 4.98 1.39
C LEU A 146 17.17 4.71 2.89
N ARG A 147 18.28 4.40 3.56
CA ARG A 147 18.31 4.24 5.03
C ARG A 147 17.86 5.50 5.77
N GLY A 148 18.23 6.69 5.27
CA GLY A 148 17.79 7.97 5.84
C GLY A 148 16.32 8.31 5.60
N LEU A 149 15.69 7.72 4.57
CA LEU A 149 14.26 7.89 4.25
C LEU A 149 13.33 6.92 4.98
N ARG A 150 13.90 5.99 5.76
CA ARG A 150 13.13 4.99 6.50
C ARG A 150 12.20 5.67 7.52
N VAL A 151 10.94 5.24 7.55
CA VAL A 151 9.97 5.70 8.55
C VAL A 151 10.37 5.17 9.93
N TRP A 152 10.16 5.98 10.96
CA TRP A 152 10.51 5.64 12.35
C TRP A 152 9.78 4.39 12.87
N ASP A 153 8.54 4.18 12.42
CA ASP A 153 7.72 3.02 12.79
C ASP A 153 8.04 1.77 11.95
N LEU A 154 9.08 1.82 11.11
CA LEU A 154 9.56 0.70 10.30
C LEU A 154 10.91 0.20 10.83
N LEU A 155 10.90 -1.01 11.38
CA LEU A 155 12.08 -1.71 11.88
C LEU A 155 12.66 -2.61 10.79
N VAL A 156 13.99 -2.61 10.62
CA VAL A 156 14.66 -3.52 9.67
C VAL A 156 15.25 -4.69 10.45
N VAL A 157 14.57 -5.83 10.44
CA VAL A 157 14.97 -7.04 11.19
C VAL A 157 15.95 -7.93 10.42
N LYS A 158 15.93 -7.85 9.09
CA LYS A 158 16.92 -8.50 8.22
C LYS A 158 17.36 -7.55 7.13
N ASP A 159 18.67 -7.55 6.87
CA ASP A 159 19.30 -6.83 5.77
C ASP A 159 20.54 -7.64 5.33
N ALA A 160 20.57 -8.09 4.09
CA ALA A 160 21.67 -8.90 3.58
C ALA A 160 23.02 -8.15 3.51
N LEU A 161 23.03 -6.81 3.58
CA LEU A 161 24.23 -5.99 3.61
C LEU A 161 24.77 -5.72 5.02
N ARG A 162 24.01 -6.06 6.08
CA ARG A 162 24.38 -5.75 7.47
C ARG A 162 24.32 -7.00 8.34
N SER A 163 25.25 -7.09 9.28
CA SER A 163 25.19 -8.15 10.29
C SER A 163 24.05 -7.89 11.29
N PRO A 164 23.49 -8.93 11.92
CA PRO A 164 22.47 -8.76 12.96
C PRO A 164 22.91 -7.83 14.11
N LYS A 165 24.20 -7.82 14.44
CA LYS A 165 24.76 -6.93 15.47
C LYS A 165 24.63 -5.45 15.09
N VAL A 166 24.98 -5.11 13.85
CA VAL A 166 24.85 -3.73 13.35
C VAL A 166 23.39 -3.30 13.32
N LEU A 167 22.50 -4.19 12.87
CA LEU A 167 21.05 -3.90 12.87
C LEU A 167 20.52 -3.65 14.28
N PHE A 168 20.98 -4.41 15.27
CA PHE A 168 20.59 -4.24 16.66
C PHE A 168 21.08 -2.90 17.23
N GLU A 169 22.33 -2.51 16.96
CA GLU A 169 22.91 -1.25 17.45
C GLU A 169 22.31 0.00 16.79
N GLU A 170 21.90 -0.09 15.52
CA GLU A 170 21.26 1.01 14.77
C GLU A 170 19.76 1.14 15.03
N GLN A 171 19.11 0.12 15.59
CA GLN A 171 17.72 0.20 16.02
C GLN A 171 17.67 0.93 17.35
N TRP A 172 17.05 2.13 17.35
CA TRP A 172 16.96 2.98 18.53
C TRP A 172 16.28 2.19 19.66
N ASN A 173 16.88 2.22 20.86
CA ASN A 173 16.45 1.46 22.04
C ASN A 173 14.96 1.59 22.37
N GLU A 174 14.26 2.62 21.89
CA GLU A 174 12.85 2.90 22.20
C GLU A 174 11.84 2.13 21.33
N THR A 175 12.20 1.68 20.13
CA THR A 175 11.27 0.96 19.25
C THR A 175 11.04 -0.48 19.70
N TYR A 176 11.89 -0.99 20.59
CA TYR A 176 11.82 -2.33 21.17
C TYR A 176 10.87 -2.43 22.38
N TRP A 177 10.35 -1.29 22.90
CA TRP A 177 9.54 -1.28 24.11
C TRP A 177 8.06 -1.05 23.80
N PHE A 178 7.33 -2.17 23.85
CA PHE A 178 5.89 -2.27 24.06
C PHE A 178 4.97 -1.53 23.07
N VAL A 179 4.29 -2.31 22.23
CA VAL A 179 3.02 -1.93 21.60
C VAL A 179 1.98 -1.75 22.72
N SER A 180 2.02 -0.62 23.40
CA SER A 180 1.06 -0.15 24.40
C SER A 180 0.13 0.87 23.73
N ASP A 181 -1.10 1.03 24.24
CA ASP A 181 -2.02 2.06 23.75
C ASP A 181 -1.50 3.50 23.94
N GLN A 182 -0.51 3.69 24.83
CA GLN A 182 0.23 4.96 24.98
C GLN A 182 1.05 5.34 23.73
N PHE A 183 1.30 4.39 22.82
CA PHE A 183 2.09 4.62 21.61
C PHE A 183 1.37 5.57 20.63
N ALA A 184 0.03 5.62 20.62
CA ALA A 184 -0.73 6.54 19.79
C ALA A 184 -0.52 8.02 20.20
N GLU A 185 -0.49 8.30 21.51
CA GLU A 185 -0.21 9.63 22.04
C GLU A 185 1.25 10.05 21.82
N GLN A 186 2.19 9.12 22.01
CA GLN A 186 3.61 9.37 21.73
C GLN A 186 3.89 9.59 20.24
N HIS A 187 3.21 8.88 19.35
CA HIS A 187 3.30 9.07 17.90
C HIS A 187 2.79 10.46 17.48
N LEU A 188 1.69 10.95 18.06
CA LEU A 188 1.20 12.32 17.81
C LEU A 188 2.18 13.39 18.30
N LEU A 189 2.74 13.23 19.52
CA LEU A 189 3.77 14.13 20.06
C LEU A 189 5.03 14.13 19.18
N ARG A 190 5.45 12.97 18.68
CA ARG A 190 6.63 12.82 17.81
C ARG A 190 6.40 13.39 16.40
N LYS A 191 5.21 13.19 15.82
CA LYS A 191 4.80 13.85 14.55
C LYS A 191 4.77 15.38 14.66
N GLN A 192 4.51 15.92 15.85
CA GLN A 192 4.57 17.37 16.11
C GLN A 192 5.99 17.89 16.34
N GLN A 193 6.88 17.09 16.95
CA GLN A 193 8.28 17.47 17.24
C GLN A 193 9.20 17.42 16.02
N GLN A 194 8.90 16.59 15.04
CA GLN A 194 9.60 16.57 13.76
C GLN A 194 8.57 16.70 12.66
N LYS A 195 8.48 17.87 12.05
CA LYS A 195 7.96 17.95 10.68
C LYS A 195 8.91 17.07 9.86
N PRO A 196 8.48 15.90 9.34
CA PRO A 196 9.30 15.21 8.38
C PRO A 196 9.60 16.23 7.27
N PRO A 197 10.84 16.32 6.76
CA PRO A 197 11.10 17.17 5.61
C PRO A 197 10.05 16.86 4.56
N ALA A 198 9.51 17.90 3.90
CA ALA A 198 8.43 17.76 2.93
C ALA A 198 8.71 16.54 2.05
N ARG A 199 7.88 15.51 2.22
CA ARG A 199 8.12 14.16 1.67
C ARG A 199 8.01 14.25 0.16
N LYS A 200 9.12 14.60 -0.51
CA LYS A 200 9.25 14.34 -1.94
C LYS A 200 9.29 12.84 -2.05
N ARG A 201 8.24 12.23 -2.61
CA ARG A 201 8.32 10.86 -3.09
C ARG A 201 9.64 10.72 -3.85
N PRO A 202 10.37 9.60 -3.70
CA PRO A 202 11.51 9.36 -4.56
C PRO A 202 11.05 9.59 -6.02
N PRO A 203 11.78 10.37 -6.81
CA PRO A 203 11.33 10.74 -8.15
C PRO A 203 11.05 9.46 -8.96
N VAL A 204 9.86 9.38 -9.55
CA VAL A 204 9.46 8.34 -10.50
C VAL A 204 10.05 8.72 -11.87
N PRO A 205 10.69 7.81 -12.65
CA PRO A 205 10.76 6.36 -12.50
C PRO A 205 12.02 5.84 -11.77
N LEU A 206 11.86 4.73 -11.04
CA LEU A 206 12.89 4.04 -10.24
C LEU A 206 13.92 3.21 -11.06
N PHE A 207 13.97 3.39 -12.37
CA PHE A 207 15.02 2.84 -13.24
C PHE A 207 15.47 3.92 -14.22
N PRO A 208 16.77 4.24 -14.33
CA PRO A 208 17.27 4.96 -15.50
C PRO A 208 17.26 3.97 -16.68
N TRP A 209 16.21 3.98 -17.49
CA TRP A 209 16.32 3.40 -18.83
C TRP A 209 17.12 4.35 -19.70
N LYS A 210 18.36 3.93 -19.99
CA LYS A 210 19.21 4.23 -21.15
C LYS A 210 19.37 5.71 -21.55
N GLU A 211 20.43 6.34 -21.05
CA GLU A 211 21.18 7.29 -21.88
C GLU A 211 21.93 6.47 -22.95
N ASN A 212 21.28 6.22 -24.09
CA ASN A 212 21.88 5.87 -25.38
C ASN A 212 20.80 5.75 -26.48
N GLU A 213 19.83 6.68 -26.52
CA GLU A 213 18.96 6.85 -27.69
C GLU A 213 19.17 8.19 -28.42
N ASP A 214 20.16 9.00 -28.00
CA ASP A 214 20.46 10.28 -28.67
C ASP A 214 21.41 10.16 -29.89
N GLU A 215 21.97 8.98 -30.19
CA GLU A 215 22.78 8.78 -31.41
C GLU A 215 21.98 8.29 -32.63
N ARG A 216 20.68 7.98 -32.48
CA ARG A 216 19.83 7.56 -33.62
C ARG A 216 18.98 8.68 -34.23
N GLN A 217 18.74 9.77 -33.52
CA GLN A 217 17.98 10.91 -34.06
C GLN A 217 18.84 11.94 -34.81
N SER A 218 20.18 11.85 -34.74
CA SER A 218 21.07 12.73 -35.53
C SER A 218 21.24 12.30 -36.99
N ARG A 219 20.51 11.28 -37.48
CA ARG A 219 20.60 10.80 -38.87
C ARG A 219 19.32 10.94 -39.71
N GLU A 220 18.21 11.43 -39.15
CA GLU A 220 16.98 11.68 -39.92
C GLU A 220 16.70 13.18 -40.17
N SER A 221 17.56 14.08 -39.67
CA SER A 221 17.61 15.48 -40.11
C SER A 221 18.29 15.62 -41.46
N SER A 222 17.67 15.07 -42.50
CA SER A 222 17.95 15.37 -43.91
C SER A 222 16.79 14.86 -44.76
N MET A 223 15.72 15.66 -44.86
CA MET A 223 14.86 15.81 -46.07
C MET A 223 13.89 16.99 -45.86
N SER A 224 14.35 18.18 -46.24
CA SER A 224 13.66 19.23 -47.03
C SER A 224 12.12 19.42 -46.91
N SER A 225 11.76 20.56 -46.31
CA SER A 225 10.78 21.59 -46.73
C SER A 225 9.82 21.35 -47.92
N GLN A 226 8.52 21.59 -47.71
CA GLN A 226 7.68 22.57 -48.46
C GLN A 226 6.22 22.68 -47.96
N GLY A 227 5.86 23.85 -47.40
CA GLY A 227 4.78 24.74 -47.86
C GLY A 227 3.28 24.37 -47.91
N LEU A 228 2.49 25.23 -47.25
CA LEU A 228 1.22 25.88 -47.68
C LEU A 228 -0.15 25.30 -47.24
N ASP A 229 -0.77 26.05 -46.33
CA ASP A 229 -2.09 26.72 -46.35
C ASP A 229 -3.39 25.99 -46.77
N SER A 230 -4.41 26.10 -45.91
CA SER A 230 -5.70 26.81 -46.16
C SER A 230 -6.99 26.07 -45.72
N ASP A 231 -7.89 26.87 -45.16
CA ASP A 231 -9.24 26.63 -44.63
C ASP A 231 -10.27 25.97 -45.59
N GLY A 232 -11.35 25.41 -45.02
CA GLY A 232 -12.60 25.16 -45.76
C GLY A 232 -13.63 24.28 -45.02
N ASP A 233 -14.88 24.75 -44.96
CA ASP A 233 -15.98 24.41 -44.05
C ASP A 233 -17.14 23.61 -44.73
N VAL A 234 -18.07 23.06 -43.92
CA VAL A 234 -19.48 22.60 -44.20
C VAL A 234 -19.67 21.32 -45.07
N THR A 235 -20.48 20.27 -44.78
CA THR A 235 -21.91 20.20 -44.37
C THR A 235 -22.36 18.78 -43.92
N LEU A 236 -23.48 18.76 -43.18
CA LEU A 236 -24.28 17.67 -42.59
C LEU A 236 -25.00 16.69 -43.55
N THR A 237 -25.34 15.51 -43.00
CA THR A 237 -26.62 14.72 -42.98
C THR A 237 -26.39 13.23 -43.30
N ASP A 238 -27.09 12.22 -42.76
CA ASP A 238 -27.95 11.96 -41.59
C ASP A 238 -28.37 10.46 -41.72
N VAL A 239 -29.01 9.88 -40.68
CA VAL A 239 -29.88 8.68 -40.68
C VAL A 239 -29.31 7.29 -40.29
N GLN A 240 -29.56 6.96 -39.02
CA GLN A 240 -30.26 5.79 -38.43
C GLN A 240 -29.93 4.35 -38.89
N ASP A 241 -29.61 3.47 -37.93
CA ASP A 241 -30.60 2.54 -37.34
C ASP A 241 -29.94 1.63 -36.28
N GLU A 242 -30.42 1.72 -35.04
CA GLU A 242 -30.41 0.65 -34.03
C GLU A 242 -31.80 -0.01 -34.12
N PRO A 243 -31.94 -1.33 -33.84
CA PRO A 243 -32.38 -1.64 -32.48
C PRO A 243 -32.02 -3.03 -31.91
N VAL A 244 -31.91 -3.06 -30.57
CA VAL A 244 -32.62 -3.99 -29.65
C VAL A 244 -31.94 -5.30 -29.19
N HIS A 245 -31.55 -5.23 -27.91
CA HIS A 245 -31.88 -6.09 -26.76
C HIS A 245 -31.32 -7.52 -26.55
N THR A 246 -30.79 -7.62 -25.32
CA THR A 246 -31.10 -8.56 -24.23
C THR A 246 -30.23 -9.79 -23.96
N LYS A 247 -29.78 -9.78 -22.69
CA LYS A 247 -29.71 -10.85 -21.68
C LYS A 247 -28.43 -11.69 -21.57
N HIS A 248 -27.75 -11.40 -20.46
CA HIS A 248 -27.25 -12.35 -19.45
C HIS A 248 -27.66 -13.81 -19.67
N ASP A 249 -26.69 -14.70 -19.55
CA ASP A 249 -26.79 -15.85 -18.65
C ASP A 249 -25.40 -16.30 -18.18
N SER A 250 -25.22 -16.31 -16.86
CA SER A 250 -24.17 -17.03 -16.16
C SER A 250 -24.62 -18.47 -15.96
N ALA A 251 -23.76 -19.45 -16.27
CA ALA A 251 -24.01 -20.84 -15.93
C ALA A 251 -22.72 -21.51 -15.45
N THR A 252 -22.58 -21.61 -14.13
CA THR A 252 -21.85 -22.73 -13.50
C THR A 252 -22.51 -23.01 -12.16
N SER A 253 -23.13 -24.18 -12.03
CA SER A 253 -23.11 -24.97 -10.79
C SER A 253 -23.67 -26.35 -11.03
N SER A 254 -22.84 -27.32 -10.69
CA SER A 254 -22.98 -28.76 -10.80
C SER A 254 -24.01 -29.32 -9.80
N SER A 255 -24.56 -30.49 -10.10
CA SER A 255 -25.23 -31.36 -9.12
C SER A 255 -24.56 -32.76 -9.17
N PRO A 256 -24.92 -33.72 -8.31
CA PRO A 256 -24.16 -34.05 -7.09
C PRO A 256 -23.70 -35.51 -7.06
N ILE A 257 -22.76 -35.86 -6.18
CA ILE A 257 -22.51 -37.27 -5.83
C ILE A 257 -22.63 -37.46 -4.32
N LYS A 258 -23.65 -38.25 -3.96
CA LYS A 258 -23.93 -38.88 -2.67
C LYS A 258 -22.80 -39.81 -2.25
N GLY A 259 -22.52 -39.84 -0.95
CA GLY A 259 -21.72 -40.86 -0.28
C GLY A 259 -21.87 -40.76 1.23
N ASP A 260 -23.05 -41.12 1.75
CA ASP A 260 -23.30 -41.37 3.17
C ASP A 260 -22.70 -42.72 3.61
N GLY A 261 -22.21 -42.83 4.85
CA GLY A 261 -22.05 -44.14 5.50
C GLY A 261 -21.03 -44.30 6.64
N HIS A 262 -21.20 -43.55 7.74
CA HIS A 262 -21.04 -43.90 9.18
C HIS A 262 -20.18 -45.09 9.71
N LEU A 263 -19.35 -44.82 10.74
CA LEU A 263 -19.32 -45.39 12.14
C LEU A 263 -17.93 -45.16 12.79
N VAL A 264 -17.78 -44.25 13.76
CA VAL A 264 -17.76 -44.44 15.24
C VAL A 264 -16.82 -45.55 15.74
N THR A 265 -15.74 -45.16 16.42
CA THR A 265 -15.31 -45.73 17.71
C THR A 265 -14.47 -44.72 18.49
N ASP A 266 -14.97 -44.35 19.67
CA ASP A 266 -14.23 -43.73 20.77
C ASP A 266 -13.23 -44.71 21.39
N GLY A 267 -12.17 -44.17 22.00
CA GLY A 267 -11.50 -44.82 23.12
C GLY A 267 -10.01 -44.57 23.21
N THR A 268 -9.59 -43.55 23.98
CA THR A 268 -8.42 -43.70 24.87
C THR A 268 -8.52 -42.73 26.04
N ALA A 269 -8.77 -43.30 27.22
CA ALA A 269 -8.56 -42.66 28.52
C ALA A 269 -7.22 -43.10 29.10
N MET A 270 -6.74 -42.31 30.05
CA MET A 270 -5.50 -42.41 30.81
C MET A 270 -5.19 -43.80 31.39
N ASP A 271 -3.93 -44.24 31.26
CA ASP A 271 -2.93 -44.32 32.35
C ASP A 271 -1.53 -44.57 31.74
#